data_AF-A0A916BLM5-F1
#
_entry.id   AF-A0A916BLM5-F1
#
_cell.length_a   1.000
_cell.length_b   1.000
_cell.length_c   1.000
_cell.angle_alpha   90.00
_cell.angle_beta   90.00
_cell.angle_gamma   90.00
#
_symmetry.space_group_name_H-M   'P 1'
#
loop_
_entity.id
_entity.type
_entity.pdbx_description
1 polymer ?
#
loop_
_entity_poly.entity_id
_entity_poly.type
_entity_poly.pdbx_seq_one_letter_code
_entity_poly.pdbx_strand_id
1 'polypeptide(L)'
;MPKSPSSLIKRLPAVDDPMEALPDKGTHSVMFNEITYVPFDDLDAVEQLGWEVINAEAYPVPIVYHKASGTVRRPTLKDLRWDEAALRAIPIALHDFLKPTGLGDYEPFETIVEVSTSSGPIKVEVKYPGGALEHLMRPGPGLDRRHGDLDDEEEADELPFFDRRGMEGFMQRAIAQQLGEQPGSGDPQLDQAQQIMYRAWDESHPGKRLTLAHQALATSLDCADAYVLLAEEQADTVGRALEYYQQGVDAGRRALGEEYFVEDVGHFWGLLETRPYMRALSGQASMLWELRRYDEAITIYREMLHLNPNDNQGVRYSLLQLLLELERGDEARALIAQYADEYSTTWLYAQALLAFQQEGDSSASVHALKEALKQNPHVPPYLSGQKRIPNRLPDTISPGAETEAIDYAVGHLNDWRRTPGAVEWMSPHVSPPKRKVARRPRKA
;
A
#
# COMPACT_ATOMS: atom_id res chain seq x y z
N MET A 1 30.33 -57.29 -2.06
CA MET A 1 29.24 -56.69 -1.26
C MET A 1 29.19 -55.21 -1.57
N PRO A 2 28.06 -54.69 -2.04
CA PRO A 2 27.94 -53.28 -2.43
C PRO A 2 28.07 -52.41 -1.18
N LYS A 3 28.80 -51.31 -1.32
CA LYS A 3 29.13 -50.36 -0.25
C LYS A 3 27.83 -49.77 0.33
N SER A 4 27.72 -49.79 1.66
CA SER A 4 26.69 -49.07 2.41
C SER A 4 26.65 -47.61 1.93
N PRO A 5 25.47 -47.04 1.61
CA PRO A 5 25.34 -45.64 1.21
C PRO A 5 25.43 -44.75 2.47
N SER A 6 26.57 -44.75 3.16
CA SER A 6 26.82 -43.91 4.33
C SER A 6 27.62 -42.65 3.99
N SER A 7 27.42 -42.07 2.82
CA SER A 7 28.13 -40.85 2.42
C SER A 7 27.22 -39.95 1.60
N LEU A 8 26.40 -39.16 2.31
CA LEU A 8 25.94 -37.80 1.94
C LEU A 8 24.78 -37.33 2.85
N ILE A 9 24.73 -37.74 4.12
CA ILE A 9 23.83 -37.09 5.08
C ILE A 9 24.58 -35.85 5.60
N LYS A 10 24.32 -34.71 4.96
CA LYS A 10 24.76 -33.42 5.48
C LYS A 10 23.83 -33.05 6.63
N ARG A 11 24.20 -33.42 7.87
CA ARG A 11 23.52 -32.93 9.05
C ARG A 11 23.76 -31.43 9.16
N LEU A 12 22.69 -30.64 9.20
CA LEU A 12 22.80 -29.22 9.54
C LEU A 12 23.23 -29.11 11.02
N PRO A 13 24.15 -28.19 11.37
CA PRO A 13 24.52 -27.96 12.75
C PRO A 13 23.31 -27.48 13.56
N ALA A 14 23.24 -27.86 14.83
CA ALA A 14 22.31 -27.23 15.75
C ALA A 14 22.76 -25.79 15.96
N VAL A 15 21.89 -24.84 15.63
CA VAL A 15 22.12 -23.41 15.77
C VAL A 15 20.95 -22.81 16.56
N ASP A 16 21.23 -21.78 17.35
CA ASP A 16 20.24 -21.14 18.22
C ASP A 16 19.23 -20.31 17.40
N ASP A 17 19.65 -19.82 16.23
CA ASP A 17 18.79 -19.18 15.23
C ASP A 17 18.55 -20.15 14.05
N PRO A 18 17.31 -20.61 13.78
CA PRO A 18 17.00 -21.46 12.64
C PRO A 18 17.36 -20.81 11.29
N MET A 19 17.47 -19.49 11.21
CA MET A 19 17.96 -18.79 10.02
C MET A 19 19.45 -19.03 9.78
N GLU A 20 20.25 -19.26 10.82
CA GLU A 20 21.67 -19.65 10.72
C GLU A 20 21.85 -21.12 10.29
N ALA A 21 20.78 -21.93 10.34
CA ALA A 21 20.81 -23.34 9.92
C ALA A 21 20.70 -23.47 8.39
N LEU A 22 20.27 -22.39 7.73
CA LEU A 22 20.00 -22.37 6.30
C LEU A 22 21.32 -22.48 5.51
N PRO A 23 21.48 -23.49 4.64
CA PRO A 23 22.71 -23.66 3.89
C PRO A 23 22.92 -22.53 2.88
N ASP A 24 24.17 -22.06 2.75
CA ASP A 24 24.57 -21.05 1.75
C ASP A 24 24.26 -21.45 0.29
N LYS A 25 24.03 -22.75 0.05
CA LYS A 25 23.67 -23.32 -1.26
C LYS A 25 22.19 -23.15 -1.64
N GLY A 26 21.42 -22.49 -0.77
CA GLY A 26 20.01 -22.21 -0.94
C GLY A 26 19.09 -23.19 -0.23
N THR A 27 17.90 -22.70 0.13
CA THR A 27 16.84 -23.44 0.83
C THR A 27 15.62 -23.55 -0.06
N HIS A 28 14.96 -24.71 -0.03
CA HIS A 28 13.71 -24.95 -0.72
C HIS A 28 12.57 -24.38 0.10
N SER A 29 11.72 -23.57 -0.54
CA SER A 29 10.46 -23.11 0.04
C SER A 29 9.34 -23.49 -0.92
N VAL A 30 8.29 -24.12 -0.39
CA VAL A 30 7.06 -24.37 -1.15
C VAL A 30 5.93 -23.70 -0.41
N MET A 31 5.25 -22.78 -1.09
CA MET A 31 4.12 -22.04 -0.57
C MET A 31 2.86 -22.40 -1.36
N PHE A 32 1.70 -22.27 -0.74
CA PHE A 32 0.41 -22.35 -1.44
C PHE A 32 -0.21 -20.96 -1.38
N ASN A 33 -0.39 -20.33 -2.55
CA ASN A 33 -0.83 -18.95 -2.67
C ASN A 33 -1.93 -18.81 -3.74
N GLU A 34 -2.55 -17.64 -3.79
CA GLU A 34 -3.50 -17.29 -4.84
C GLU A 34 -2.85 -17.32 -6.23
N ILE A 35 -3.69 -17.45 -7.26
CA ILE A 35 -3.29 -17.51 -8.68
C ILE A 35 -2.33 -16.39 -9.09
N THR A 36 -2.37 -15.25 -8.41
CA THR A 36 -1.53 -14.06 -8.63
C THR A 36 -0.05 -14.27 -8.33
N TYR A 37 0.32 -15.30 -7.55
CA TYR A 37 1.70 -15.61 -7.18
C TYR A 37 2.34 -16.72 -8.04
N VAL A 38 1.59 -17.28 -8.99
CA VAL A 38 2.04 -18.37 -9.85
C VAL A 38 2.64 -17.80 -11.12
N PRO A 39 3.82 -18.25 -11.56
CA PRO A 39 4.38 -17.80 -12.83
C PRO A 39 3.44 -18.12 -14.00
N PHE A 40 3.31 -17.19 -14.96
CA PHE A 40 2.40 -17.34 -16.10
C PHE A 40 2.64 -18.63 -16.91
N ASP A 41 3.91 -19.02 -17.12
CA ASP A 41 4.23 -20.29 -17.81
C ASP A 41 3.68 -21.52 -17.08
N ASP A 42 3.61 -21.46 -15.75
CA ASP A 42 3.13 -22.55 -14.92
C ASP A 42 1.58 -22.56 -14.91
N LEU A 43 0.93 -21.41 -14.99
CA LEU A 43 -0.53 -21.29 -15.18
C LEU A 43 -0.98 -21.80 -16.54
N ASP A 44 -0.26 -21.42 -17.60
CA ASP A 44 -0.49 -21.93 -18.96
C ASP A 44 -0.31 -23.46 -19.00
N ALA A 45 0.69 -23.99 -18.30
CA ALA A 45 0.90 -25.42 -18.18
C ALA A 45 -0.22 -26.12 -17.39
N VAL A 46 -0.72 -25.51 -16.30
CA VAL A 46 -1.86 -26.02 -15.52
C VAL A 46 -3.10 -26.14 -16.40
N GLU A 47 -3.40 -25.13 -17.23
CA GLU A 47 -4.55 -25.15 -18.14
C GLU A 47 -4.35 -26.17 -19.28
N GLN A 48 -3.19 -26.16 -19.94
CA GLN A 48 -2.92 -27.05 -21.08
C GLN A 48 -2.83 -28.53 -20.69
N LEU A 49 -2.26 -28.83 -19.52
CA LEU A 49 -2.03 -30.19 -19.04
C LEU A 49 -3.12 -30.67 -18.07
N GLY A 50 -4.07 -29.79 -17.70
CA GLY A 50 -5.18 -30.10 -16.82
C GLY A 50 -4.73 -30.50 -15.41
N TRP A 51 -3.72 -29.83 -14.85
CA TRP A 51 -3.22 -30.14 -13.51
C TRP A 51 -4.23 -29.75 -12.43
N GLU A 52 -4.45 -30.66 -11.48
CA GLU A 52 -5.33 -30.40 -10.35
C GLU A 52 -4.65 -29.43 -9.37
N VAL A 53 -5.35 -28.34 -9.05
CA VAL A 53 -4.99 -27.39 -8.00
C VAL A 53 -5.97 -27.51 -6.84
N ILE A 54 -5.48 -27.31 -5.61
CA ILE A 54 -6.25 -27.58 -4.39
C ILE A 54 -7.52 -26.72 -4.35
N ASN A 55 -7.39 -25.43 -4.65
CA ASN A 55 -8.46 -24.48 -4.94
C ASN A 55 -7.85 -23.20 -5.55
N ALA A 56 -8.69 -22.20 -5.86
CA ALA A 56 -8.27 -20.94 -6.50
C ALA A 56 -7.31 -20.07 -5.65
N GLU A 57 -7.15 -20.37 -4.36
CA GLU A 57 -6.32 -19.64 -3.41
C GLU A 57 -5.07 -20.43 -3.00
N ALA A 58 -4.86 -21.63 -3.53
CA ALA A 58 -3.85 -22.58 -3.06
C ALA A 58 -3.09 -23.24 -4.21
N TYR A 59 -2.43 -22.43 -5.02
CA TYR A 59 -1.49 -22.87 -6.04
C TYR A 59 -0.09 -23.10 -5.44
N PRO A 60 0.58 -24.22 -5.75
CA PRO A 60 1.92 -24.48 -5.27
C PRO A 60 2.95 -23.59 -5.98
N VAL A 61 3.70 -22.82 -5.22
CA VAL A 61 4.78 -21.96 -5.71
C VAL A 61 6.10 -22.42 -5.07
N PRO A 62 6.84 -23.33 -5.72
CA PRO A 62 8.13 -23.77 -5.22
C PRO A 62 9.24 -22.80 -5.67
N ILE A 63 10.09 -22.38 -4.73
CA ILE A 63 11.23 -21.50 -4.98
C ILE A 63 12.48 -21.98 -4.24
N VAL A 64 13.66 -21.64 -4.76
CA VAL A 64 14.94 -21.86 -4.06
C VAL A 64 15.53 -20.50 -3.70
N TYR A 65 15.65 -20.24 -2.40
CA TYR A 65 16.16 -18.99 -1.84
C TYR A 65 17.62 -19.14 -1.42
N HIS A 66 18.52 -18.28 -1.93
CA HIS A 66 19.95 -18.27 -1.58
C HIS A 66 20.27 -17.14 -0.60
N LYS A 67 20.39 -17.48 0.69
CA LYS A 67 20.62 -16.52 1.78
C LYS A 67 21.83 -15.60 1.56
N ALA A 68 22.95 -16.15 1.04
CA ALA A 68 24.20 -15.39 0.90
C ALA A 68 24.15 -14.35 -0.23
N SER A 69 23.34 -14.57 -1.26
CA SER A 69 23.19 -13.64 -2.39
C SER A 69 21.87 -12.86 -2.37
N GLY A 70 20.92 -13.22 -1.48
CA GLY A 70 19.57 -12.66 -1.47
C GLY A 70 18.74 -13.06 -2.70
N THR A 71 19.22 -13.99 -3.53
CA THR A 71 18.59 -14.30 -4.81
C THR A 71 17.59 -15.44 -4.69
N VAL A 72 16.45 -15.28 -5.36
CA VAL A 72 15.47 -16.34 -5.58
C VAL A 72 15.68 -16.92 -6.97
N ARG A 73 15.61 -18.24 -7.11
CA ARG A 73 15.58 -18.90 -8.43
C ARG A 73 14.44 -19.89 -8.53
N ARG A 74 13.98 -20.13 -9.76
CA ARG A 74 13.09 -21.25 -10.04
C ARG A 74 13.78 -22.60 -9.67
N PRO A 75 13.05 -23.55 -9.09
CA PRO A 75 13.54 -24.89 -8.82
C PRO A 75 13.98 -25.57 -10.12
N THR A 76 15.06 -26.34 -10.05
CA THR A 76 15.42 -27.25 -11.15
C THR A 76 14.51 -28.48 -11.11
N LEU A 77 14.50 -29.28 -12.18
CA LEU A 77 13.81 -30.59 -12.17
C LEU A 77 14.23 -31.48 -10.99
N LYS A 78 15.50 -31.40 -10.56
CA LYS A 78 15.98 -32.14 -9.40
C LYS A 78 15.35 -31.64 -8.10
N ASP A 79 15.17 -30.32 -8.00
CA ASP A 79 14.57 -29.67 -6.84
C ASP A 79 13.08 -30.03 -6.74
N LEU A 80 12.34 -29.93 -7.85
CA LEU A 80 10.92 -30.29 -7.91
C LEU A 80 10.67 -31.76 -7.56
N ARG A 81 11.55 -32.67 -7.99
CA ARG A 81 11.48 -34.09 -7.60
C ARG A 81 11.69 -34.31 -6.11
N TRP A 82 12.51 -33.48 -5.48
CA TRP A 82 12.71 -33.52 -4.03
C TRP A 82 11.46 -32.99 -3.30
N ASP A 83 10.93 -31.85 -3.76
CA ASP A 83 9.71 -31.24 -3.20
C ASP A 83 8.52 -32.22 -3.28
N GLU A 84 8.33 -32.91 -4.41
CA GLU A 84 7.30 -33.93 -4.58
C GLU A 84 7.43 -35.07 -3.55
N ALA A 85 8.64 -35.58 -3.34
CA ALA A 85 8.88 -36.65 -2.39
C ALA A 85 8.61 -36.20 -0.95
N ALA A 86 9.06 -34.99 -0.59
CA ALA A 86 8.89 -34.42 0.74
C ALA A 86 7.42 -34.14 1.07
N LEU A 87 6.69 -33.46 0.17
CA LEU A 87 5.28 -33.09 0.37
C LEU A 87 4.34 -34.30 0.47
N ARG A 88 4.71 -35.43 -0.14
CA ARG A 88 3.97 -36.69 0.04
C ARG A 88 4.31 -37.39 1.36
N ALA A 89 5.57 -37.35 1.78
CA ALA A 89 6.03 -38.08 2.97
C ALA A 89 5.67 -37.39 4.30
N ILE A 90 5.69 -36.06 4.35
CA ILE A 90 5.46 -35.28 5.58
C ILE A 90 4.07 -35.56 6.18
N PRO A 91 2.95 -35.46 5.45
CA PRO A 91 1.62 -35.68 6.03
C PRO A 91 1.46 -37.09 6.60
N ILE A 92 2.02 -38.11 5.92
CA ILE A 92 2.00 -39.50 6.38
C ILE A 92 2.80 -39.64 7.68
N ALA A 93 4.01 -39.09 7.72
CA ALA A 93 4.85 -39.14 8.92
C ALA A 93 4.20 -38.43 10.12
N LEU A 94 3.60 -37.26 9.89
CA LEU A 94 2.92 -36.51 10.96
C LEU A 94 1.66 -37.24 11.44
N HIS A 95 0.84 -37.77 10.53
CA HIS A 95 -0.37 -38.50 10.89
C HIS A 95 -0.06 -39.79 11.68
N ASP A 96 0.93 -40.56 11.25
CA ASP A 96 1.19 -41.89 11.83
C ASP A 96 2.08 -41.85 13.08
N PHE A 97 2.96 -40.85 13.20
CA PHE A 97 4.01 -40.84 14.22
C PHE A 97 4.01 -39.62 15.15
N LEU A 98 3.39 -38.48 14.79
CA LEU A 98 3.36 -37.30 15.66
C LEU A 98 2.32 -37.48 16.78
N LYS A 99 2.79 -37.61 18.03
CA LYS A 99 1.92 -37.82 19.20
C LYS A 99 1.99 -36.64 20.16
N PRO A 100 0.85 -36.09 20.61
CA PRO A 100 0.85 -35.00 21.58
C PRO A 100 1.27 -35.50 22.98
N THR A 101 2.09 -34.72 23.68
CA THR A 101 2.56 -35.00 25.05
C THR A 101 1.59 -34.52 26.13
N GLY A 102 0.51 -33.83 25.74
CA GLY A 102 -0.48 -33.24 26.66
C GLY A 102 -0.11 -31.90 27.28
N LEU A 103 1.11 -31.40 27.05
CA LEU A 103 1.62 -30.10 27.52
C LEU A 103 1.69 -29.03 26.41
N GLY A 104 1.00 -29.26 25.28
CA GLY A 104 1.11 -28.41 24.10
C GLY A 104 2.38 -28.65 23.27
N ASP A 105 3.05 -29.79 23.47
CA ASP A 105 4.24 -30.23 22.70
C ASP A 105 4.03 -31.66 22.14
N TYR A 106 4.91 -32.12 21.26
CA TYR A 106 4.82 -33.43 20.59
C TYR A 106 6.04 -34.34 20.86
N GLU A 107 5.82 -35.66 20.89
CA GLU A 107 6.88 -36.65 21.05
C GLU A 107 7.84 -36.64 19.83
N PRO A 108 9.16 -36.63 20.05
CA PRO A 108 10.13 -36.78 18.97
C PRO A 108 10.03 -38.14 18.27
N PHE A 109 10.25 -38.17 16.96
CA PHE A 109 10.33 -39.42 16.19
C PHE A 109 11.32 -39.30 15.02
N GLU A 110 11.77 -40.46 14.53
CA GLU A 110 12.57 -40.61 13.31
C GLU A 110 12.07 -41.86 12.59
N THR A 111 11.67 -41.74 11.32
CA THR A 111 11.02 -42.81 10.56
C THR A 111 11.37 -42.72 9.08
N ILE A 112 11.06 -43.77 8.33
CA ILE A 112 11.21 -43.82 6.87
C ILE A 112 9.84 -44.06 6.26
N VAL A 113 9.39 -43.14 5.40
CA VAL A 113 8.13 -43.25 4.65
C VAL A 113 8.45 -43.58 3.20
N GLU A 114 7.81 -44.61 2.65
CA GLU A 114 7.89 -44.94 1.22
C GLU A 114 6.74 -44.26 0.47
N VAL A 115 7.07 -43.42 -0.52
CA VAL A 115 6.09 -42.68 -1.32
C VAL A 115 6.30 -42.93 -2.81
N SER A 116 5.20 -42.92 -3.57
CA SER A 116 5.24 -42.97 -5.03
C SER A 116 5.36 -41.55 -5.59
N THR A 117 6.34 -41.31 -6.46
CA THR A 117 6.57 -40.03 -7.14
C THR A 117 6.51 -40.18 -8.65
N SER A 118 6.55 -39.06 -9.37
CA SER A 118 6.71 -39.02 -10.84
C SER A 118 7.94 -39.78 -11.35
N SER A 119 8.96 -39.99 -10.51
CA SER A 119 10.19 -40.73 -10.85
C SER A 119 10.21 -42.17 -10.33
N GLY A 120 9.09 -42.66 -9.78
CA GLY A 120 8.95 -43.98 -9.17
C GLY A 120 8.96 -43.96 -7.63
N PRO A 121 8.95 -45.14 -6.99
CA PRO A 121 8.97 -45.26 -5.53
C PRO A 121 10.27 -44.72 -4.92
N ILE A 122 10.15 -43.92 -3.86
CA ILE A 122 11.28 -43.38 -3.11
C ILE A 122 11.05 -43.52 -1.60
N LYS A 123 12.13 -43.76 -0.86
CA LYS A 123 12.13 -43.79 0.60
C LYS A 123 12.60 -42.46 1.14
N VAL A 124 11.78 -41.81 1.97
CA VAL A 124 12.05 -40.50 2.57
C VAL A 124 12.21 -40.68 4.07
N GLU A 125 13.36 -40.27 4.60
CA GLU A 125 13.63 -40.24 6.04
C GLU A 125 13.06 -38.94 6.63
N VAL A 126 12.25 -39.06 7.68
CA VAL A 126 11.58 -37.93 8.34
C VAL A 126 11.90 -37.94 9.82
N LYS A 127 12.24 -36.77 10.37
CA LYS A 127 12.59 -36.60 11.78
C LYS A 127 11.88 -35.38 12.38
N TYR A 128 11.33 -35.55 13.58
CA TYR A 128 10.75 -34.48 14.39
C TYR A 128 11.35 -34.49 15.81
N PRO A 129 11.69 -33.32 16.40
CA PRO A 129 11.82 -32.05 15.72
C PRO A 129 13.03 -32.07 14.76
N GLY A 130 12.92 -31.33 13.65
CA GLY A 130 14.00 -31.23 12.65
C GLY A 130 15.26 -30.48 13.12
N GLY A 131 15.23 -29.90 14.33
CA GLY A 131 16.30 -29.12 14.97
C GLY A 131 15.88 -28.63 16.36
N ALA A 132 16.74 -27.88 17.05
CA ALA A 132 16.38 -27.20 18.29
C ALA A 132 15.86 -25.79 17.98
N LEU A 133 14.61 -25.49 18.34
CA LEU A 133 14.05 -24.13 18.33
C LEU A 133 13.89 -23.66 19.78
N GLU A 134 14.40 -22.47 20.09
CA GLU A 134 14.15 -21.80 21.38
C GLU A 134 12.65 -21.73 21.66
N HIS A 135 12.27 -21.87 22.93
CA HIS A 135 10.86 -21.98 23.34
C HIS A 135 10.01 -20.78 22.89
N LEU A 136 10.62 -19.60 22.76
CA LEU A 136 9.95 -18.37 22.30
C LEU A 136 9.67 -18.34 20.79
N MET A 137 10.36 -19.18 20.01
CA MET A 137 10.20 -19.29 18.55
C MET A 137 9.41 -20.53 18.13
N ARG A 138 8.85 -21.28 19.09
CA ARG A 138 7.90 -22.35 18.81
C ARG A 138 6.53 -21.73 18.55
N PRO A 139 5.80 -22.13 17.49
CA PRO A 139 4.43 -21.66 17.27
C PRO A 139 3.59 -21.95 18.52
N GLY A 140 3.06 -20.90 19.16
CA GLY A 140 2.22 -21.03 20.33
C GLY A 140 0.87 -21.68 19.99
N PRO A 141 0.25 -22.43 20.92
CA PRO A 141 -1.05 -23.04 20.66
C PRO A 141 -2.14 -21.96 20.64
N GLY A 142 -2.64 -21.66 19.43
CA GLY A 142 -3.95 -21.05 19.16
C GLY A 142 -4.27 -19.70 19.82
N LEU A 143 -4.13 -18.61 19.05
CA LEU A 143 -4.80 -17.31 19.21
C LEU A 143 -4.59 -16.57 17.87
N ASP A 144 -5.54 -16.63 16.93
CA ASP A 144 -6.48 -15.52 16.69
C ASP A 144 -5.96 -14.18 17.21
N ARG A 145 -5.37 -13.36 16.31
CA ARG A 145 -5.16 -11.93 16.49
C ARG A 145 -4.70 -11.27 15.18
N ARG A 146 -5.55 -10.37 14.69
CA ARG A 146 -5.23 -8.98 14.35
C ARG A 146 -3.75 -8.75 13.99
N HIS A 147 -3.47 -8.63 12.70
CA HIS A 147 -2.23 -8.01 12.26
C HIS A 147 -2.50 -6.57 11.82
N GLY A 148 -2.09 -5.65 12.69
CA GLY A 148 -1.43 -4.42 12.26
C GLY A 148 0.07 -4.66 12.30
N ASP A 149 0.71 -4.21 11.22
CA ASP A 149 2.04 -3.60 11.06
C ASP A 149 3.28 -4.36 11.53
N LEU A 150 4.23 -4.53 10.59
CA LEU A 150 5.47 -3.75 10.54
C LEU A 150 6.29 -4.11 9.27
N ASP A 151 6.09 -3.29 8.25
CA ASP A 151 7.03 -2.52 7.42
C ASP A 151 8.52 -2.88 7.23
N ASP A 152 8.96 -2.46 6.04
CA ASP A 152 10.28 -2.02 5.53
C ASP A 152 10.98 -3.03 4.59
N GLU A 153 10.61 -3.06 3.30
CA GLU A 153 10.95 -2.15 2.17
C GLU A 153 12.30 -2.46 1.47
N GLU A 154 12.24 -2.51 0.13
CA GLU A 154 13.28 -2.68 -0.91
C GLU A 154 13.64 -4.14 -1.29
N GLU A 155 13.27 -4.71 -2.45
CA GLU A 155 12.88 -4.19 -3.76
C GLU A 155 11.50 -4.74 -4.18
N ALA A 156 10.62 -3.85 -4.62
CA ALA A 156 9.27 -4.19 -5.08
C ALA A 156 9.30 -4.95 -6.41
N ASP A 157 9.29 -6.29 -6.34
CA ASP A 157 8.73 -7.11 -7.40
C ASP A 157 7.20 -6.88 -7.39
N GLU A 158 6.69 -6.37 -8.51
CA GLU A 158 5.35 -5.78 -8.72
C GLU A 158 4.20 -6.56 -8.06
N LEU A 159 3.59 -5.96 -7.04
CA LEU A 159 2.25 -6.32 -6.55
C LEU A 159 1.25 -6.26 -7.73
N PRO A 160 0.23 -7.13 -7.80
CA PRO A 160 -0.78 -7.04 -8.85
C PRO A 160 -1.42 -5.64 -8.86
N PHE A 161 -1.66 -5.11 -10.06
CA PHE A 161 -2.29 -3.81 -10.26
C PHE A 161 -3.64 -3.77 -9.52
N PHE A 162 -3.67 -3.10 -8.37
CA PHE A 162 -4.83 -3.00 -7.50
C PHE A 162 -5.35 -1.58 -7.52
N ASP A 163 -6.42 -1.36 -8.26
CA ASP A 163 -7.14 -0.08 -8.27
C ASP A 163 -8.37 -0.18 -7.36
N ARG A 164 -8.38 0.61 -6.28
CA ARG A 164 -9.50 0.66 -5.32
C ARG A 164 -10.82 1.05 -6.00
N ARG A 165 -10.78 1.72 -7.16
CA ARG A 165 -11.97 2.07 -7.96
C ARG A 165 -12.68 0.84 -8.51
N GLY A 166 -11.96 -0.25 -8.81
CA GLY A 166 -12.55 -1.51 -9.25
C GLY A 166 -13.43 -2.19 -8.17
N MET A 167 -13.04 -2.06 -6.90
CA MET A 167 -13.81 -2.61 -5.76
C MET A 167 -15.18 -1.95 -5.59
N GLU A 168 -15.37 -0.71 -6.07
CA GLU A 168 -16.66 -0.03 -6.03
C GLU A 168 -17.73 -0.78 -6.82
N GLY A 169 -17.34 -1.45 -7.92
CA GLY A 169 -18.25 -2.31 -8.68
C GLY A 169 -18.73 -3.53 -7.89
N PHE A 170 -17.87 -4.11 -7.05
CA PHE A 170 -18.28 -5.18 -6.13
C PHE A 170 -19.26 -4.66 -5.07
N MET A 171 -18.94 -3.52 -4.45
CA MET A 171 -19.82 -2.90 -3.45
C MET A 171 -21.20 -2.58 -4.03
N GLN A 172 -21.26 -2.04 -5.25
CA GLN A 172 -22.52 -1.73 -5.93
C GLN A 172 -23.36 -3.00 -6.13
N ARG A 173 -22.76 -4.11 -6.58
CA ARG A 173 -23.47 -5.40 -6.74
C ARG A 173 -23.93 -5.98 -5.40
N ALA A 174 -23.13 -5.87 -4.35
CA ALA A 174 -23.48 -6.35 -3.01
C ALA A 174 -24.66 -5.57 -2.42
N ILE A 175 -24.65 -4.24 -2.54
CA ILE A 175 -25.77 -3.37 -2.13
C ILE A 175 -27.02 -3.74 -2.91
N ALA A 176 -26.89 -3.96 -4.24
CA ALA A 176 -28.01 -4.36 -5.08
C ALA A 176 -28.68 -5.65 -4.61
N GLN A 177 -27.86 -6.65 -4.28
CA GLN A 177 -28.33 -7.95 -3.80
C GLN A 177 -29.03 -7.84 -2.45
N GLN A 178 -28.59 -6.93 -1.58
CA GLN A 178 -29.14 -6.75 -0.24
C GLN A 178 -30.45 -5.96 -0.23
N LEU A 179 -30.56 -4.92 -1.07
CA LEU A 179 -31.72 -4.02 -1.11
C LEU A 179 -32.80 -4.43 -2.13
N GLY A 180 -32.48 -5.31 -3.08
CA GLY A 180 -33.42 -5.75 -4.12
C GLY A 180 -33.69 -4.70 -5.21
N GLU A 181 -32.98 -3.58 -5.17
CA GLU A 181 -32.95 -2.52 -6.18
C GLU A 181 -31.55 -2.43 -6.75
N GLN A 182 -31.38 -1.95 -7.99
CA GLN A 182 -30.04 -1.64 -8.50
C GLN A 182 -29.65 -0.23 -8.03
N PRO A 183 -28.74 -0.08 -7.04
CA PRO A 183 -28.10 1.20 -6.79
C PRO A 183 -27.36 1.61 -8.05
N GLY A 184 -27.58 2.84 -8.50
CA GLY A 184 -27.12 3.34 -9.78
C GLY A 184 -27.67 4.73 -10.03
N SER A 185 -27.26 5.30 -11.16
CA SER A 185 -27.63 6.65 -11.59
C SER A 185 -29.11 6.82 -11.95
N GLY A 186 -29.88 5.72 -12.02
CA GLY A 186 -31.23 5.71 -12.57
C GLY A 186 -31.28 5.71 -14.10
N ASP A 187 -30.12 5.86 -14.78
CA ASP A 187 -29.96 5.68 -16.22
C ASP A 187 -29.26 4.34 -16.53
N PRO A 188 -29.98 3.35 -17.13
CA PRO A 188 -29.41 2.05 -17.47
C PRO A 188 -28.17 2.11 -18.39
N GLN A 189 -28.08 3.10 -19.28
CA GLN A 189 -26.92 3.24 -20.18
C GLN A 189 -25.69 3.72 -19.41
N LEU A 190 -25.88 4.66 -18.50
CA LEU A 190 -24.82 5.15 -17.63
C LEU A 190 -24.37 4.06 -16.65
N ASP A 191 -25.30 3.30 -16.06
CA ASP A 191 -24.96 2.19 -15.17
C ASP A 191 -24.17 1.10 -15.91
N GLN A 192 -24.54 0.80 -17.16
CA GLN A 192 -23.77 -0.10 -18.02
C GLN A 192 -22.38 0.44 -18.34
N ALA A 193 -22.26 1.75 -18.64
CA ALA A 193 -20.98 2.40 -18.88
C ALA A 193 -20.09 2.34 -17.63
N GLN A 194 -20.66 2.54 -16.43
CA GLN A 194 -19.92 2.45 -15.18
C GLN A 194 -19.44 1.02 -14.89
N GLN A 195 -20.24 -0.02 -15.22
CA GLN A 195 -19.78 -1.41 -15.14
C GLN A 195 -18.64 -1.74 -16.12
N ILE A 196 -18.59 -1.06 -17.27
CA ILE A 196 -17.42 -1.14 -18.17
C ILE A 196 -16.21 -0.49 -17.49
N MET A 197 -16.38 0.65 -16.81
CA MET A 197 -15.30 1.34 -16.12
C MET A 197 -14.73 0.55 -14.95
N TYR A 198 -15.54 -0.14 -14.13
CA TYR A 198 -14.98 -1.01 -13.09
C TYR A 198 -14.09 -2.11 -13.67
N ARG A 199 -14.47 -2.68 -14.82
CA ARG A 199 -13.61 -3.64 -15.53
C ARG A 199 -12.34 -2.99 -16.09
N ALA A 200 -12.41 -1.71 -16.48
CA ALA A 200 -11.23 -0.96 -16.88
C ALA A 200 -10.28 -0.74 -15.69
N TRP A 201 -10.81 -0.44 -14.51
CA TRP A 201 -10.02 -0.28 -13.29
C TRP A 201 -9.41 -1.60 -12.79
N ASP A 202 -10.00 -2.76 -13.08
CA ASP A 202 -9.41 -4.07 -12.76
C ASP A 202 -8.42 -4.58 -13.84
N GLU A 203 -8.31 -3.89 -14.98
CA GLU A 203 -7.46 -4.32 -16.09
C GLU A 203 -6.05 -3.72 -15.98
N SER A 204 -5.03 -4.55 -16.12
CA SER A 204 -3.62 -4.14 -15.98
C SER A 204 -3.03 -3.57 -17.26
N HIS A 205 -3.59 -3.89 -18.43
CA HIS A 205 -3.01 -3.48 -19.72
C HIS A 205 -3.54 -2.10 -20.19
N PRO A 206 -2.69 -1.05 -20.29
CA PRO A 206 -3.14 0.33 -20.60
C PRO A 206 -3.97 0.46 -21.88
N GLY A 207 -3.57 -0.23 -22.96
CA GLY A 207 -4.32 -0.20 -24.22
C GLY A 207 -5.74 -0.77 -24.11
N LYS A 208 -5.95 -1.77 -23.25
CA LYS A 208 -7.28 -2.34 -23.02
C LYS A 208 -8.13 -1.43 -22.14
N ARG A 209 -7.54 -0.81 -21.13
CA ARG A 209 -8.19 0.21 -20.28
C ARG A 209 -8.74 1.37 -21.11
N LEU A 210 -7.92 1.90 -22.02
CA LEU A 210 -8.34 2.92 -22.97
C LEU A 210 -9.46 2.45 -23.90
N THR A 211 -9.40 1.20 -24.37
CA THR A 211 -10.47 0.61 -25.20
C THR A 211 -11.79 0.52 -24.42
N LEU A 212 -11.73 0.10 -23.15
CA LEU A 212 -12.90 0.01 -22.27
C LEU A 212 -13.46 1.40 -21.94
N ALA A 213 -12.61 2.40 -21.68
CA ALA A 213 -13.06 3.78 -21.46
C ALA A 213 -13.77 4.36 -22.69
N HIS A 214 -13.23 4.15 -23.90
CA HIS A 214 -13.93 4.54 -25.12
C HIS A 214 -15.24 3.76 -25.34
N GLN A 215 -15.29 2.47 -24.97
CA GLN A 215 -16.52 1.69 -25.01
C GLN A 215 -17.57 2.20 -24.02
N ALA A 216 -17.16 2.62 -22.81
CA ALA A 216 -18.03 3.24 -21.83
C ALA A 216 -18.63 4.54 -22.39
N LEU A 217 -17.82 5.41 -23.01
CA LEU A 217 -18.31 6.64 -23.65
C LEU A 217 -19.21 6.40 -24.86
N ALA A 218 -18.96 5.33 -25.62
CA ALA A 218 -19.86 4.91 -26.69
C ALA A 218 -21.21 4.40 -26.16
N THR A 219 -21.27 3.99 -24.89
CA THR A 219 -22.49 3.55 -24.20
C THR A 219 -23.22 4.71 -23.56
N SER A 220 -22.50 5.58 -22.84
CA SER A 220 -23.02 6.84 -22.29
C SER A 220 -21.94 7.91 -22.24
N LEU A 221 -22.25 9.08 -22.81
CA LEU A 221 -21.39 10.26 -22.76
C LEU A 221 -21.35 10.91 -21.37
N ASP A 222 -22.19 10.47 -20.44
CA ASP A 222 -22.24 10.99 -19.07
C ASP A 222 -21.41 10.12 -18.09
N CYS A 223 -20.61 9.18 -18.60
CA CYS A 223 -19.68 8.38 -17.80
C CYS A 223 -18.42 9.17 -17.43
N ALA A 224 -18.46 9.86 -16.30
CA ALA A 224 -17.35 10.70 -15.81
C ALA A 224 -16.03 9.93 -15.62
N ASP A 225 -16.08 8.69 -15.11
CA ASP A 225 -14.89 7.87 -14.89
C ASP A 225 -14.14 7.52 -16.19
N ALA A 226 -14.86 7.40 -17.30
CA ALA A 226 -14.20 7.17 -18.58
C ALA A 226 -13.32 8.36 -18.95
N TYR A 227 -13.80 9.59 -18.77
CA TYR A 227 -12.98 10.79 -18.96
C TYR A 227 -11.81 10.88 -17.99
N VAL A 228 -11.99 10.46 -16.73
CA VAL A 228 -10.89 10.35 -15.76
C VAL A 228 -9.79 9.43 -16.27
N LEU A 229 -10.14 8.24 -16.78
CA LEU A 229 -9.16 7.29 -17.33
C LEU A 229 -8.44 7.89 -18.55
N LEU A 230 -9.17 8.53 -19.47
CA LEU A 230 -8.56 9.18 -20.64
C LEU A 230 -7.62 10.33 -20.22
N ALA A 231 -7.97 11.08 -19.18
CA ALA A 231 -7.10 12.12 -18.63
C ALA A 231 -5.81 11.54 -18.02
N GLU A 232 -5.89 10.41 -17.31
CA GLU A 232 -4.76 9.74 -16.67
C GLU A 232 -3.82 9.05 -17.68
N GLU A 233 -4.38 8.42 -18.73
CA GLU A 233 -3.62 7.48 -19.57
C GLU A 233 -3.51 7.87 -21.05
N GLN A 234 -4.46 8.66 -21.57
CA GLN A 234 -4.46 9.06 -22.98
C GLN A 234 -3.88 10.46 -23.20
N ALA A 235 -4.01 11.35 -22.22
CA ALA A 235 -3.53 12.71 -22.34
C ALA A 235 -2.00 12.75 -22.48
N ASP A 236 -1.53 13.43 -23.52
CA ASP A 236 -0.11 13.66 -23.80
C ASP A 236 0.40 14.98 -23.22
N THR A 237 -0.50 15.81 -22.68
CA THR A 237 -0.18 17.11 -22.09
C THR A 237 -1.11 17.40 -20.91
N VAL A 238 -0.63 18.21 -19.95
CA VAL A 238 -1.46 18.70 -18.82
C VAL A 238 -2.70 19.44 -19.31
N GLY A 239 -2.60 20.17 -20.42
CA GLY A 239 -3.74 20.85 -21.04
C GLY A 239 -4.81 19.89 -21.55
N ARG A 240 -4.43 18.82 -22.24
CA ARG A 240 -5.40 17.78 -22.66
C ARG A 240 -5.98 17.00 -21.48
N ALA A 241 -5.18 16.71 -20.46
CA ALA A 241 -5.68 16.08 -19.24
C ALA A 241 -6.74 16.96 -18.58
N LEU A 242 -6.50 18.27 -18.50
CA LEU A 242 -7.49 19.24 -17.99
C LEU A 242 -8.77 19.22 -18.82
N GLU A 243 -8.69 19.20 -20.15
CA GLU A 243 -9.87 19.11 -21.03
C GLU A 243 -10.70 17.86 -20.75
N TYR A 244 -10.05 16.69 -20.61
CA TYR A 244 -10.74 15.46 -20.24
C TYR A 244 -11.37 15.52 -18.84
N TYR A 245 -10.66 16.02 -17.83
CA TYR A 245 -11.25 16.18 -16.50
C TYR A 245 -12.44 17.14 -16.51
N GLN A 246 -12.37 18.23 -17.27
CA GLN A 246 -13.48 19.17 -17.44
C GLN A 246 -14.70 18.46 -18.05
N GLN A 247 -14.49 17.63 -19.08
CA GLN A 247 -15.54 16.80 -19.67
C GLN A 247 -16.11 15.80 -18.66
N GLY A 248 -15.27 15.21 -17.81
CA GLY A 248 -15.69 14.33 -16.73
C GLY A 248 -16.54 15.03 -15.68
N VAL A 249 -16.19 16.27 -15.30
CA VAL A 249 -16.97 17.10 -14.37
C VAL A 249 -18.32 17.47 -15.00
N ASP A 250 -18.33 17.88 -16.26
CA ASP A 250 -19.57 18.21 -16.97
C ASP A 250 -20.48 16.97 -17.13
N ALA A 251 -19.90 15.81 -17.44
CA ALA A 251 -20.59 14.52 -17.52
C ALA A 251 -21.20 14.12 -16.17
N GLY A 252 -20.41 14.17 -15.09
CA GLY A 252 -20.86 13.84 -13.75
C GLY A 252 -21.97 14.78 -13.26
N ARG A 253 -21.88 16.08 -13.54
CA ARG A 253 -22.94 17.04 -13.19
C ARG A 253 -24.25 16.74 -13.93
N ARG A 254 -24.19 16.38 -15.22
CA ARG A 254 -25.39 15.98 -15.98
C ARG A 254 -25.98 14.67 -15.46
N ALA A 255 -25.13 13.69 -15.15
CA ALA A 255 -25.53 12.40 -14.62
C ALA A 255 -26.26 12.50 -13.28
N LEU A 256 -25.75 13.33 -12.36
CA LEU A 256 -26.34 13.51 -11.04
C LEU A 256 -27.61 14.37 -11.08
N GLY A 257 -27.63 15.42 -11.91
CA GLY A 257 -28.70 16.41 -11.89
C GLY A 257 -28.67 17.31 -10.64
N GLU A 258 -29.46 18.38 -10.65
CA GLU A 258 -29.39 19.45 -9.62
C GLU A 258 -29.85 19.01 -8.23
N GLU A 259 -30.67 17.95 -8.12
CA GLU A 259 -31.22 17.48 -6.84
C GLU A 259 -30.12 16.98 -5.90
N TYR A 260 -29.12 16.24 -6.41
CA TYR A 260 -27.96 15.79 -5.62
C TYR A 260 -27.16 16.96 -5.02
N PHE A 261 -27.07 18.08 -5.74
CA PHE A 261 -26.37 19.28 -5.28
C PHE A 261 -27.18 20.10 -4.27
N VAL A 262 -28.37 19.63 -3.88
CA VAL A 262 -29.21 20.21 -2.83
C VAL A 262 -29.37 19.24 -1.67
N GLU A 263 -29.71 17.98 -1.96
CA GLU A 263 -30.09 17.00 -0.95
C GLU A 263 -28.90 16.23 -0.36
N ASP A 264 -27.88 15.96 -1.18
CA ASP A 264 -26.77 15.07 -0.81
C ASP A 264 -25.47 15.80 -0.48
N VAL A 265 -25.47 17.14 -0.52
CA VAL A 265 -24.31 17.96 -0.13
C VAL A 265 -23.87 17.57 1.28
N GLY A 266 -22.57 17.29 1.43
CA GLY A 266 -22.01 16.80 2.68
C GLY A 266 -21.79 15.28 2.70
N HIS A 267 -22.42 14.55 1.78
CA HIS A 267 -22.48 13.09 1.78
C HIS A 267 -21.98 12.45 0.49
N PHE A 268 -21.44 13.22 -0.46
CA PHE A 268 -21.06 12.73 -1.79
C PHE A 268 -20.22 11.46 -1.71
N TRP A 269 -19.16 11.41 -0.89
CA TRP A 269 -18.30 10.23 -0.84
C TRP A 269 -18.98 8.94 -0.33
N GLY A 270 -20.04 9.07 0.47
CA GLY A 270 -20.85 7.94 0.92
C GLY A 270 -21.70 7.33 -0.21
N LEU A 271 -21.97 8.08 -1.27
CA LEU A 271 -22.80 7.70 -2.40
C LEU A 271 -21.92 7.31 -3.58
N LEU A 272 -21.98 6.04 -4.01
CA LEU A 272 -21.12 5.51 -5.06
C LEU A 272 -21.29 6.27 -6.39
N GLU A 273 -22.51 6.72 -6.66
CA GLU A 273 -22.93 7.41 -7.88
C GLU A 273 -22.27 8.78 -8.04
N THR A 274 -21.89 9.44 -6.93
CA THR A 274 -21.23 10.76 -7.00
C THR A 274 -19.71 10.67 -7.06
N ARG A 275 -19.12 9.50 -6.77
CA ARG A 275 -17.66 9.34 -6.73
C ARG A 275 -16.96 9.59 -8.07
N PRO A 276 -17.52 9.19 -9.23
CA PRO A 276 -16.95 9.56 -10.53
C PRO A 276 -16.82 11.08 -10.71
N TYR A 277 -17.82 11.85 -10.28
CA TYR A 277 -17.78 13.32 -10.31
C TYR A 277 -16.70 13.88 -9.37
N MET A 278 -16.62 13.35 -8.15
CA MET A 278 -15.60 13.75 -7.17
C MET A 278 -14.16 13.41 -7.62
N ARG A 279 -13.96 12.30 -8.34
CA ARG A 279 -12.67 11.97 -8.97
C ARG A 279 -12.32 12.94 -10.09
N ALA A 280 -13.28 13.28 -10.94
CA ALA A 280 -13.07 14.25 -12.01
C ALA A 280 -12.71 15.65 -11.47
N LEU A 281 -13.36 16.13 -10.41
CA LEU A 281 -13.00 17.38 -9.74
C LEU A 281 -11.57 17.35 -9.19
N SER A 282 -11.19 16.26 -8.52
CA SER A 282 -9.84 16.11 -7.96
C SER A 282 -8.76 16.21 -9.04
N GLY A 283 -8.96 15.48 -10.15
CA GLY A 283 -8.06 15.52 -11.29
C GLY A 283 -8.01 16.89 -11.97
N GLN A 284 -9.17 17.55 -12.12
CA GLN A 284 -9.24 18.91 -12.66
C GLN A 284 -8.45 19.90 -11.81
N ALA A 285 -8.64 19.89 -10.48
CA ALA A 285 -7.91 20.76 -9.56
C ALA A 285 -6.39 20.51 -9.62
N SER A 286 -5.98 19.24 -9.72
CA SER A 286 -4.58 18.86 -9.86
C SER A 286 -3.96 19.38 -11.16
N MET A 287 -4.67 19.31 -12.30
CA MET A 287 -4.17 19.87 -13.56
C MET A 287 -4.13 21.41 -13.53
N LEU A 288 -5.10 22.06 -12.88
CA LEU A 288 -5.07 23.51 -12.68
C LEU A 288 -3.88 23.94 -11.81
N TRP A 289 -3.54 23.17 -10.79
CA TRP A 289 -2.34 23.37 -10.00
C TRP A 289 -1.09 23.31 -10.87
N GLU A 290 -0.90 22.24 -11.64
CA GLU A 290 0.25 22.04 -12.52
C GLU A 290 0.40 23.19 -13.55
N LEU A 291 -0.73 23.71 -14.03
CA LEU A 291 -0.77 24.88 -14.93
C LEU A 291 -0.64 26.23 -14.20
N ARG A 292 -0.44 26.24 -12.87
CA ARG A 292 -0.34 27.42 -12.01
C ARG A 292 -1.60 28.30 -12.02
N ARG A 293 -2.75 27.72 -12.34
CA ARG A 293 -4.08 28.35 -12.28
C ARG A 293 -4.65 28.19 -10.86
N TYR A 294 -3.91 28.67 -9.88
CA TYR A 294 -4.11 28.33 -8.47
C TYR A 294 -5.45 28.78 -7.91
N ASP A 295 -5.96 29.95 -8.33
CA ASP A 295 -7.28 30.44 -7.90
C ASP A 295 -8.43 29.52 -8.33
N GLU A 296 -8.31 28.94 -9.52
CA GLU A 296 -9.30 28.00 -10.05
C GLU A 296 -9.20 26.66 -9.31
N ALA A 297 -7.99 26.17 -9.04
CA ALA A 297 -7.78 24.99 -8.21
C ALA A 297 -8.36 25.16 -6.78
N ILE A 298 -8.13 26.32 -6.14
CA ILE A 298 -8.71 26.66 -4.83
C ILE A 298 -10.24 26.61 -4.87
N THR A 299 -10.84 27.14 -5.93
CA THR A 299 -12.30 27.13 -6.10
C THR A 299 -12.83 25.69 -6.15
N ILE A 300 -12.17 24.80 -6.88
CA ILE A 300 -12.56 23.39 -6.94
C ILE A 300 -12.34 22.67 -5.61
N TYR A 301 -11.20 22.88 -4.93
CA TYR A 301 -10.97 22.25 -3.63
C TYR A 301 -12.03 22.67 -2.61
N ARG A 302 -12.45 23.94 -2.60
CA ARG A 302 -13.54 24.42 -1.74
C ARG A 302 -14.87 23.74 -2.06
N GLU A 303 -15.19 23.59 -3.34
CA GLU A 303 -16.38 22.86 -3.77
C GLU A 303 -16.32 21.40 -3.29
N MET A 304 -15.19 20.73 -3.47
CA MET A 304 -15.02 19.35 -3.00
C MET A 304 -15.19 19.22 -1.47
N LEU A 305 -14.67 20.16 -0.68
CA LEU A 305 -14.87 20.19 0.78
C LEU A 305 -16.30 20.55 1.18
N HIS A 306 -17.03 21.31 0.36
CA HIS A 306 -18.45 21.56 0.56
C HIS A 306 -19.29 20.30 0.32
N LEU A 307 -19.00 19.59 -0.77
CA LEU A 307 -19.68 18.35 -1.15
C LEU A 307 -19.31 17.16 -0.24
N ASN A 308 -18.08 17.14 0.26
CA ASN A 308 -17.57 16.16 1.22
C ASN A 308 -16.70 16.81 2.33
N PRO A 309 -17.32 17.31 3.41
CA PRO A 309 -16.62 17.90 4.54
C PRO A 309 -15.70 16.93 5.29
N ASN A 310 -16.01 15.62 5.27
CA ASN A 310 -15.14 14.58 5.85
C ASN A 310 -13.85 14.38 5.06
N ASP A 311 -13.78 14.94 3.85
CA ASP A 311 -12.59 15.01 3.00
C ASP A 311 -11.86 13.67 2.87
N ASN A 312 -12.60 12.66 2.42
CA ASN A 312 -12.08 11.31 2.21
C ASN A 312 -10.98 11.24 1.14
N GLN A 313 -10.91 12.25 0.26
CA GLN A 313 -9.87 12.36 -0.77
C GLN A 313 -8.65 13.16 -0.31
N GLY A 314 -8.68 13.76 0.88
CA GLY A 314 -7.56 14.50 1.46
C GLY A 314 -7.27 15.84 0.78
N VAL A 315 -8.22 16.45 0.08
CA VAL A 315 -7.99 17.70 -0.66
C VAL A 315 -7.75 18.90 0.25
N ARG A 316 -8.07 18.80 1.56
CA ARG A 316 -7.77 19.85 2.55
C ARG A 316 -6.26 20.12 2.67
N TYR A 317 -5.43 19.11 2.45
CA TYR A 317 -3.97 19.24 2.49
C TYR A 317 -3.46 20.05 1.30
N SER A 318 -3.90 19.72 0.09
CA SER A 318 -3.59 20.49 -1.12
C SER A 318 -4.08 21.93 -1.02
N LEU A 319 -5.31 22.14 -0.53
CA LEU A 319 -5.85 23.49 -0.32
C LEU A 319 -5.00 24.28 0.66
N LEU A 320 -4.63 23.70 1.82
CA LEU A 320 -3.79 24.38 2.80
C LEU A 320 -2.44 24.77 2.20
N GLN A 321 -1.81 23.87 1.43
CA GLN A 321 -0.56 24.15 0.75
C GLN A 321 -0.68 25.33 -0.24
N LEU A 322 -1.72 25.40 -1.08
CA LEU A 322 -1.91 26.57 -1.96
C LEU A 322 -2.11 27.86 -1.18
N LEU A 323 -2.91 27.81 -0.11
CA LEU A 323 -3.20 29.01 0.67
C LEU A 323 -1.92 29.55 1.33
N LEU A 324 -1.03 28.68 1.80
CA LEU A 324 0.28 29.08 2.32
C LEU A 324 1.21 29.58 1.21
N GLU A 325 1.30 28.88 0.08
CA GLU A 325 2.13 29.27 -1.07
C GLU A 325 1.73 30.65 -1.63
N LEU A 326 0.44 30.96 -1.66
CA LEU A 326 -0.10 32.24 -2.09
C LEU A 326 -0.18 33.32 -1.00
N GLU A 327 0.35 33.06 0.20
CA GLU A 327 0.34 33.99 1.36
C GLU A 327 -1.07 34.40 1.81
N ARG A 328 -2.07 33.53 1.60
CA ARG A 328 -3.48 33.72 1.99
C ARG A 328 -3.71 33.27 3.43
N GLY A 329 -2.98 33.89 4.36
CA GLY A 329 -2.93 33.48 5.76
C GLY A 329 -4.30 33.46 6.47
N ASP A 330 -5.19 34.40 6.16
CA ASP A 330 -6.55 34.42 6.74
C ASP A 330 -7.39 33.22 6.29
N GLU A 331 -7.32 32.88 5.00
CA GLU A 331 -8.03 31.73 4.44
C GLU A 331 -7.43 30.41 4.97
N ALA A 332 -6.10 30.32 5.11
CA ALA A 332 -5.43 29.17 5.70
C ALA A 332 -5.83 28.97 7.18
N ARG A 333 -5.89 30.05 7.96
CA ARG A 333 -6.38 30.02 9.36
C ARG A 333 -7.83 29.57 9.44
N ALA A 334 -8.69 30.04 8.54
CA ALA A 334 -10.08 29.61 8.49
C ALA A 334 -10.22 28.11 8.19
N LEU A 335 -9.43 27.59 7.25
CA LEU A 335 -9.40 26.16 6.95
C LEU A 335 -8.90 25.32 8.14
N ILE A 336 -7.83 25.75 8.81
CA ILE A 336 -7.33 25.09 10.02
C ILE A 336 -8.40 25.08 11.11
N ALA A 337 -9.12 26.18 11.31
CA ALA A 337 -10.19 26.26 12.30
C ALA A 337 -11.38 25.35 11.96
N GLN A 338 -11.66 25.13 10.68
CA GLN A 338 -12.69 24.19 10.22
C GLN A 338 -12.34 22.73 10.60
N TYR A 339 -11.05 22.38 10.59
CA TYR A 339 -10.52 21.05 10.94
C TYR A 339 -9.69 21.12 12.22
N ALA A 340 -10.28 21.60 13.31
CA ALA A 340 -9.57 21.85 14.57
C ALA A 340 -9.12 20.58 15.31
N ASP A 341 -9.68 19.43 14.95
CA ASP A 341 -9.35 18.10 15.47
C ASP A 341 -8.24 17.40 14.69
N GLU A 342 -7.76 17.98 13.58
CA GLU A 342 -6.64 17.46 12.79
C GLU A 342 -5.29 17.79 13.45
N TYR A 343 -4.48 16.76 13.67
CA TYR A 343 -3.21 16.83 14.42
C TYR A 343 -2.02 16.27 13.63
N SER A 344 -2.18 16.09 12.31
CA SER A 344 -1.07 15.73 11.42
C SER A 344 0.09 16.74 11.47
N THR A 345 1.27 16.29 11.03
CA THR A 345 2.46 17.14 10.96
C THR A 345 2.19 18.41 10.15
N THR A 346 1.51 18.28 9.01
CA THR A 346 1.14 19.41 8.16
C THR A 346 0.29 20.44 8.88
N TRP A 347 -0.74 20.00 9.61
CA TRP A 347 -1.62 20.92 10.34
C TRP A 347 -0.89 21.67 11.46
N LEU A 348 -0.12 20.95 12.28
CA LEU A 348 0.52 21.55 13.46
C LEU A 348 1.66 22.50 13.07
N TYR A 349 2.47 22.15 12.07
CA TYR A 349 3.53 23.05 11.62
C TYR A 349 2.98 24.26 10.83
N ALA A 350 1.91 24.10 10.05
CA ALA A 350 1.23 25.23 9.42
C ALA A 350 0.64 26.19 10.47
N GLN A 351 0.00 25.67 11.52
CA GLN A 351 -0.46 26.45 12.66
C GLN A 351 0.67 27.23 13.33
N ALA A 352 1.81 26.59 13.58
CA ALA A 352 2.98 27.23 14.17
C ALA A 352 3.53 28.37 13.29
N LEU A 353 3.64 28.13 11.97
CA LEU A 353 4.11 29.13 11.02
C LEU A 353 3.15 30.33 10.94
N LEU A 354 1.84 30.08 10.81
CA LEU A 354 0.82 31.13 10.73
C LEU A 354 0.75 31.96 12.03
N ALA A 355 0.88 31.33 13.19
CA ALA A 355 0.94 32.03 14.48
C ALA A 355 2.19 32.92 14.56
N PHE A 356 3.35 32.43 14.10
CA PHE A 356 4.57 33.23 14.03
C PHE A 356 4.45 34.40 13.05
N GLN A 357 3.83 34.19 11.89
CA GLN A 357 3.57 35.26 10.93
C GLN A 357 2.68 36.37 11.50
N GLN A 358 1.72 36.01 12.36
CA GLN A 358 0.77 36.95 12.94
C GLN A 358 1.34 37.71 14.16
N GLU A 359 2.06 37.02 15.04
CA GLU A 359 2.44 37.56 16.36
C GLU A 359 3.96 37.61 16.60
N GLY A 360 4.76 37.08 15.68
CA GLY A 360 6.20 36.90 15.86
C GLY A 360 6.52 35.83 16.91
N ASP A 361 7.64 36.00 17.61
CA ASP A 361 8.05 35.16 18.74
C ASP A 361 7.19 35.46 19.99
N SER A 362 5.98 34.91 20.00
CA SER A 362 4.98 35.09 21.04
C SER A 362 4.80 33.79 21.83
N SER A 363 4.15 33.87 23.00
CA SER A 363 3.81 32.66 23.76
C SER A 363 2.91 31.72 22.97
N ALA A 364 2.04 32.24 22.10
CA ALA A 364 1.12 31.45 21.29
C ALA A 364 1.85 30.72 20.17
N SER A 365 2.70 31.41 19.41
CA SER A 365 3.48 30.78 18.34
C SER A 365 4.45 29.74 18.88
N VAL A 366 5.11 30.02 20.02
CA VAL A 366 6.00 29.06 20.70
C VAL A 366 5.22 27.84 21.22
N HIS A 367 3.99 28.03 21.70
CA HIS A 367 3.16 26.91 22.12
C HIS A 367 2.78 26.02 20.93
N ALA A 368 2.30 26.60 19.83
CA ALA A 368 1.98 25.88 18.61
C ALA A 368 3.20 25.11 18.06
N LEU A 369 4.37 25.75 18.03
CA LEU A 369 5.61 25.09 17.61
C LEU A 369 5.99 23.90 18.52
N LYS A 370 5.79 24.00 19.84
CA LYS A 370 6.07 22.89 20.76
C LYS A 370 5.16 21.69 20.52
N GLU A 371 3.89 21.90 20.21
CA GLU A 371 2.98 20.81 19.84
C GLU A 371 3.40 20.17 18.51
N ALA A 372 3.77 20.98 17.51
CA ALA A 372 4.30 20.49 16.23
C ALA A 372 5.58 19.65 16.41
N LEU A 373 6.53 20.11 17.23
CA LEU A 373 7.76 19.39 17.55
C LEU A 373 7.53 18.09 18.32
N LYS A 374 6.51 18.06 19.18
CA LYS A 374 6.11 16.87 19.94
C LYS A 374 5.51 15.81 19.01
N GLN A 375 4.71 16.24 18.03
CA GLN A 375 4.14 15.35 17.03
C GLN A 375 5.22 14.80 16.09
N ASN A 376 6.06 15.67 15.52
CA ASN A 376 7.09 15.26 14.60
C ASN A 376 8.39 16.06 14.78
N PRO A 377 9.38 15.52 15.51
CA PRO A 377 10.67 16.17 15.74
C PRO A 377 11.63 16.07 14.54
N HIS A 378 11.25 15.36 13.47
CA HIS A 378 12.12 15.14 12.30
C HIS A 378 12.06 16.27 11.26
N VAL A 379 11.04 17.15 11.30
CA VAL A 379 10.85 18.27 10.37
C VAL A 379 11.95 19.35 10.46
N PRO A 380 12.35 19.86 11.63
CA PRO A 380 13.25 21.02 11.72
C PRO A 380 14.61 20.83 11.02
N PRO A 381 15.27 19.66 11.06
CA PRO A 381 16.47 19.41 10.28
C PRO A 381 16.32 19.66 8.77
N TYR A 382 15.17 19.37 8.16
CA TYR A 382 14.93 19.64 6.74
C TYR A 382 14.67 21.12 6.48
N LEU A 383 13.84 21.76 7.30
CA LEU A 383 13.53 23.19 7.17
C LEU A 383 14.77 24.08 7.32
N SER A 384 15.63 23.74 8.28
CA SER A 384 16.90 24.44 8.54
C SER A 384 18.03 24.09 7.56
N GLY A 385 17.82 23.11 6.68
CA GLY A 385 18.84 22.64 5.72
C GLY A 385 19.97 21.82 6.34
N GLN A 386 19.84 21.35 7.58
CA GLN A 386 20.77 20.40 8.21
C GLN A 386 20.69 19.02 7.54
N LYS A 387 19.49 18.63 7.13
CA LYS A 387 19.23 17.48 6.24
C LYS A 387 18.79 17.99 4.87
N ARG A 388 19.15 17.25 3.83
CA ARG A 388 18.64 17.45 2.47
C ARG A 388 17.40 16.61 2.28
N ILE A 389 16.40 17.16 1.58
CA ILE A 389 15.28 16.37 1.06
C ILE A 389 15.86 15.32 0.09
N PRO A 390 15.53 14.04 0.23
CA PRO A 390 16.03 13.00 -0.66
C PRO A 390 15.48 13.18 -2.08
N ASN A 391 16.24 12.75 -3.08
CA ASN A 391 15.81 12.85 -4.49
C ASN A 391 14.68 11.86 -4.82
N ARG A 392 14.62 10.73 -4.11
CA ARG A 392 13.51 9.79 -4.12
C ARG A 392 12.71 10.03 -2.85
N LEU A 393 11.44 10.39 -3.00
CA LEU A 393 10.55 10.56 -1.87
C LEU A 393 10.15 9.19 -1.31
N PRO A 394 9.80 9.10 -0.01
CA PRO A 394 9.32 7.86 0.60
C PRO A 394 8.11 7.29 -0.16
N ASP A 395 8.07 5.97 -0.31
CA ASP A 395 6.95 5.28 -0.95
C ASP A 395 5.71 5.25 -0.02
N THR A 396 5.93 5.35 1.30
CA THR A 396 4.89 5.39 2.34
C THR A 396 5.10 6.54 3.33
N ILE A 397 4.00 7.06 3.88
CA ILE A 397 3.99 8.14 4.87
C ILE A 397 3.42 7.59 6.17
N SER A 398 4.22 7.64 7.24
CA SER A 398 3.84 7.15 8.56
C SER A 398 3.70 8.31 9.55
N PRO A 399 2.56 8.47 10.24
CA PRO A 399 2.33 9.58 11.16
C PRO A 399 3.42 9.71 12.25
N GLY A 400 3.97 10.91 12.42
CA GLY A 400 5.04 11.24 13.35
C GLY A 400 6.44 10.75 12.94
N ALA A 401 6.56 9.99 11.84
CA ALA A 401 7.82 9.44 11.37
C ALA A 401 8.62 10.44 10.52
N GLU A 402 9.86 10.04 10.19
CA GLU A 402 10.72 10.83 9.30
C GLU A 402 10.16 10.93 7.88
N THR A 403 9.37 9.95 7.42
CA THR A 403 8.73 9.96 6.10
C THR A 403 7.70 11.09 5.98
N GLU A 404 6.84 11.28 6.98
CA GLU A 404 5.91 12.42 7.05
C GLU A 404 6.65 13.76 7.16
N ALA A 405 7.80 13.80 7.82
CA ALA A 405 8.62 15.01 7.88
C ALA A 405 9.23 15.41 6.53
N ILE A 406 9.61 14.42 5.71
CA ILE A 406 10.10 14.64 4.35
C ILE A 406 8.96 15.18 3.48
N ASP A 407 7.79 14.55 3.52
CA ASP A 407 6.59 14.99 2.79
C ASP A 407 6.22 16.45 3.12
N TYR A 408 6.13 16.76 4.42
CA TYR A 408 5.90 18.13 4.88
C TYR A 408 6.95 19.12 4.37
N ALA A 409 8.24 18.75 4.44
CA ALA A 409 9.32 19.62 3.98
C ALA A 409 9.27 19.88 2.47
N VAL A 410 8.86 18.90 1.66
CA VAL A 410 8.69 19.07 0.20
C VAL A 410 7.65 20.15 -0.10
N GLY A 411 6.50 20.11 0.57
CA GLY A 411 5.41 21.06 0.36
C GLY A 411 5.68 22.45 0.93
N HIS A 412 6.33 22.54 2.09
CA HIS A 412 6.31 23.76 2.92
C HIS A 412 7.66 24.40 3.22
N LEU A 413 8.78 23.84 2.74
CA LEU A 413 10.11 24.45 2.96
C LEU A 413 10.17 25.91 2.49
N ASN A 414 9.55 26.21 1.35
CA ASN A 414 9.53 27.56 0.79
C ASN A 414 8.70 28.53 1.64
N ASP A 415 7.61 28.07 2.26
CA ASP A 415 6.78 28.90 3.15
C ASP A 415 7.60 29.37 4.37
N TRP A 416 8.37 28.45 4.96
CA TRP A 416 9.25 28.76 6.09
C TRP A 416 10.41 29.67 5.70
N ARG A 417 11.03 29.45 4.53
CA ARG A 417 12.15 30.27 4.06
C ARG A 417 11.74 31.68 3.63
N ARG A 418 10.55 31.81 3.06
CA ARG A 418 10.00 33.11 2.65
C ARG A 418 9.52 33.92 3.86
N THR A 419 9.12 33.26 4.95
CA THR A 419 8.74 33.94 6.20
C THR A 419 9.98 34.42 6.95
N PRO A 420 10.24 35.74 7.03
CA PRO A 420 11.49 36.24 7.60
C PRO A 420 11.65 35.84 9.08
N GLY A 421 12.77 35.23 9.42
CA GLY A 421 13.10 34.85 10.79
C GLY A 421 12.44 33.57 11.31
N ALA A 422 11.58 32.90 10.53
CA ALA A 422 10.84 31.72 11.00
C ALA A 422 11.77 30.53 11.30
N VAL A 423 12.78 30.29 10.45
CA VAL A 423 13.74 29.19 10.64
C VAL A 423 14.67 29.46 11.82
N GLU A 424 15.13 30.70 11.98
CA GLU A 424 15.95 31.15 13.11
C GLU A 424 15.17 31.07 14.42
N TRP A 425 13.90 31.48 14.41
CA TRP A 425 12.99 31.39 15.54
C TRP A 425 12.74 29.95 15.97
N MET A 426 12.56 29.02 15.03
CA MET A 426 12.34 27.60 15.36
C MET A 426 13.57 26.94 16.02
N SER A 427 14.77 27.32 15.60
CA SER A 427 16.01 26.59 15.90
C SER A 427 16.30 26.38 17.41
N PRO A 428 16.14 27.38 18.30
CA PRO A 428 16.35 27.21 19.75
C PRO A 428 15.39 26.24 20.43
N HIS A 429 14.23 25.96 19.83
CA HIS A 429 13.21 25.07 20.39
C HIS A 429 13.45 23.59 20.06
N VAL A 430 14.36 23.32 19.12
CA VAL A 430 14.73 21.96 18.72
C VAL A 430 15.70 21.37 19.76
N SER A 431 15.33 20.26 20.38
CA SER A 431 16.24 19.57 21.30
C SER A 431 17.51 19.12 20.57
N PRO A 432 18.72 19.32 21.14
CA PRO A 432 19.95 18.87 20.49
C PRO A 432 19.91 17.34 20.32
N PRO A 433 20.39 16.80 19.20
CA PRO A 433 20.35 15.37 18.94
C PRO A 433 21.08 14.61 20.06
N LYS A 434 20.46 13.55 20.59
CA LYS A 434 21.09 12.65 21.57
C LYS A 434 22.39 12.12 20.97
N ARG A 435 23.54 12.61 21.42
CA ARG A 435 24.86 12.11 21.04
C ARG A 435 24.90 10.60 21.28
N LYS A 436 25.04 9.79 20.22
CA LYS A 436 25.39 8.37 20.34
C LYS A 436 26.74 8.28 21.07
N VAL A 437 26.74 7.78 22.30
CA VAL A 437 27.96 7.57 23.07
C VAL A 437 28.78 6.50 22.34
N ALA A 438 29.90 6.90 21.74
CA ALA A 438 30.83 5.99 21.10
C ALA A 438 31.28 4.93 22.12
N ARG A 439 31.03 3.64 21.81
CA ARG A 439 31.57 2.52 22.60
C ARG A 439 33.09 2.63 22.58
N ARG A 440 33.71 2.78 23.76
CA ARG A 440 35.18 2.80 23.92
C ARG A 440 35.76 1.53 23.27
N PRO A 441 36.86 1.65 22.50
CA PRO A 441 37.56 0.47 22.00
C PRO A 441 38.06 -0.36 23.18
N ARG A 442 37.80 -1.68 23.14
CA ARG A 442 38.41 -2.63 24.06
C ARG A 442 39.93 -2.57 23.85
N LYS A 443 40.67 -2.30 24.93
CA LYS A 443 42.14 -2.37 24.92
C LYS A 443 42.57 -3.78 24.53
N ALA A 444 43.58 -3.83 23.65
CA ALA A 444 44.24 -5.02 23.16
C ALA A 444 44.91 -5.83 24.28
#